data_AF-A0A562N6S0-F1
#
_entry.id   AF-A0A562N6S0-F1
#
_cell.length_a   1.000
_cell.length_b   1.000
_cell.length_c   1.000
_cell.angle_alpha   90.00
_cell.angle_beta   90.00
_cell.angle_gamma   90.00
#
_symmetry.space_group_name_H-M   'P 1'
#
loop_
_entity.id
_entity.type
_entity.pdbx_description
1 polymer ?
#
loop_
_entity_poly.entity_id
_entity_poly.type
_entity_poly.pdbx_seq_one_letter_code
_entity_poly.pdbx_strand_id
1 'polypeptide(L)' 'MQILLILNDPPYGTERCYNGLRLALALLKNEPGTAVTVFLMADAVVAAKAGQKTPTAITMSSAC' A
#
# COMPACT_ATOMS: atom_id res chain seq x y z
N MET A 1 -0.90 14.93 16.29
CA MET A 1 -2.24 14.58 15.77
C MET A 1 -2.32 13.07 15.58
N GLN A 2 -3.48 12.43 15.80
CA GLN A 2 -3.66 10.99 15.56
C GLN A 2 -4.56 10.75 14.36
N ILE A 3 -4.12 9.94 13.40
CA ILE A 3 -4.83 9.66 12.15
C ILE A 3 -4.96 8.15 11.98
N LEU A 4 -6.19 7.68 11.76
CA LEU A 4 -6.49 6.29 11.39
C LEU A 4 -6.80 6.21 9.89
N LEU A 5 -6.02 5.40 9.17
CA LEU A 5 -6.24 5.08 7.76
C LEU A 5 -6.78 3.66 7.66
N ILE A 6 -7.98 3.51 7.10
CA ILE A 6 -8.60 2.20 6.86
C ILE A 6 -8.49 1.88 5.37
N LEU A 7 -7.91 0.73 5.05
CA LEU A 7 -7.85 0.20 3.69
C LEU A 7 -8.67 -1.09 3.62
N ASN A 8 -9.55 -1.17 2.63
CA ASN A 8 -10.50 -2.27 2.42
C ASN A 8 -10.29 -3.02 1.09
N ASP A 9 -9.83 -2.31 0.06
CA ASP A 9 -9.65 -2.86 -1.29
C ASP A 9 -8.39 -3.75 -1.41
N PRO A 10 -8.30 -4.67 -2.38
CA PRO A 10 -7.11 -5.50 -2.57
C PRO A 10 -5.88 -4.71 -3.03
N PRO A 11 -4.65 -5.12 -2.64
CA PRO A 11 -3.43 -4.62 -3.26
C PRO A 11 -3.36 -5.06 -4.74
N TYR A 12 -2.78 -4.21 -5.59
CA TYR A 12 -2.59 -4.43 -7.04
C TYR A 12 -3.86 -4.54 -7.90
N GLY A 13 -5.04 -4.74 -7.31
CA GLY A 13 -6.31 -4.72 -8.04
C GLY A 13 -6.81 -3.30 -8.34
N THR A 14 -6.47 -2.34 -7.47
CA THR A 14 -6.75 -0.90 -7.66
C THR A 14 -5.60 -0.05 -7.13
N GLU A 15 -5.61 1.24 -7.45
CA GLU A 15 -4.62 2.20 -6.95
C GLU A 15 -4.87 2.62 -5.49
N ARG A 16 -6.00 2.24 -4.88
CA ARG A 16 -6.45 2.76 -3.59
C ARG A 16 -5.51 2.38 -2.44
N CYS A 17 -5.09 1.12 -2.36
CA CYS A 17 -4.12 0.68 -1.35
C CYS A 17 -2.78 1.41 -1.49
N TYR A 18 -2.30 1.57 -2.73
CA TYR A 18 -1.05 2.25 -3.00
C TYR A 18 -1.11 3.72 -2.60
N ASN A 19 -2.17 4.43 -3.01
CA ASN A 19 -2.37 5.84 -2.67
C ASN A 19 -2.57 6.06 -1.18
N GLY A 20 -3.29 5.16 -0.49
CA GLY A 20 -3.49 5.22 0.96
C GLY A 20 -2.17 5.10 1.74
N LEU A 21 -1.33 4.12 1.39
CA LEU A 21 0.00 3.95 2.00
C LEU A 21 0.94 5.12 1.67
N ARG A 22 0.89 5.62 0.42
CA ARG A 22 1.68 6.79 0.01
C ARG A 22 1.29 8.04 0.79
N LEU A 23 -0.01 8.25 1.03
CA LEU A 23 -0.51 9.35 1.83
C LEU A 23 -0.06 9.22 3.29
N ALA A 24 -0.14 8.02 3.87
CA ALA A 24 0.36 7.75 5.23
C ALA A 24 1.82 8.21 5.38
N LEU A 25 2.67 7.85 4.41
CA LEU A 25 4.08 8.25 4.39
C LEU A 25 4.26 9.77 4.23
N ALA A 26 3.46 10.42 3.39
CA ALA A 26 3.53 11.86 3.21
C ALA A 26 3.15 12.62 4.50
N LEU A 27 2.12 12.16 5.22
CA LEU A 27 1.69 12.74 6.49
C LEU A 27 2.78 12.61 7.56
N LEU A 28 3.41 11.45 7.67
CA LEU A 28 4.52 11.23 8.61
C LEU A 28 5.73 12.12 8.31
N LYS A 29 5.98 12.43 7.03
CA LYS A 29 7.13 13.26 6.61
C LYS A 29 6.91 14.76 6.82
N ASN A 30 5.71 15.25 6.49
CA ASN A 30 5.44 16.69 6.49
C ASN A 30 5.06 17.22 7.89
N GLU A 31 4.47 16.38 8.74
CA GLU A 31 3.93 16.82 10.04
C GLU A 31 4.61 16.08 11.20
N PRO A 32 5.74 16.60 11.73
CA PRO A 32 6.44 15.98 12.86
C PRO A 32 5.53 15.96 14.10
N GLY A 33 5.36 14.78 14.71
CA GLY A 33 4.44 14.56 15.84
C GLY A 33 3.05 14.04 15.43
N THR A 34 2.85 13.71 14.15
CA THR A 34 1.66 12.98 13.70
C THR A 34 1.86 11.47 13.89
N ALA A 35 0.94 10.84 14.61
CA ALA A 35 0.85 9.40 14.72
C ALA A 35 -0.16 8.89 13.68
N VAL A 36 0.30 8.02 12.78
CA VAL A 36 -0.54 7.40 11.75
C VAL A 36 -0.68 5.92 12.06
N THR A 37 -1.92 5.45 12.18
CA THR A 37 -2.27 4.04 12.32
C THR A 37 -2.93 3.57 11.04
N VAL A 38 -2.42 2.50 10.44
CA VAL A 38 -3.01 1.88 9.25
C VAL A 38 -3.71 0.60 9.67
N PHE A 39 -5.01 0.53 9.42
CA PHE A 39 -5.84 -0.65 9.66
C PHE A 39 -6.26 -1.27 8.33
N LEU A 40 -5.81 -2.50 8.10
CA LEU A 40 -6.14 -3.27 6.91
C LEU A 40 -7.33 -4.17 7.21
N MET A 41 -8.35 -4.15 6.35
CA MET A 41 -9.57 -4.94 6.48
C MET A 41 -9.95 -5.55 5.12
N ALA A 42 -10.76 -6.61 5.12
CA ALA A 42 -11.21 -7.30 3.91
C ALA A 42 -10.02 -7.72 3.02
N ASP A 43 -10.05 -7.42 1.72
CA ASP A 43 -9.02 -7.86 0.78
C ASP A 43 -7.68 -7.13 0.95
N ALA A 44 -7.68 -5.98 1.64
CA ALA A 44 -6.47 -5.21 1.92
C ALA A 44 -5.50 -5.96 2.85
N VAL A 45 -5.95 -6.96 3.62
CA VAL A 45 -5.07 -7.73 4.52
C VAL A 45 -3.93 -8.43 3.76
N VAL A 46 -4.15 -8.76 2.48
CA VAL A 46 -3.13 -9.37 1.62
C VAL A 46 -1.97 -8.40 1.39
N ALA A 47 -2.19 -7.08 1.50
CA ALA A 47 -1.15 -6.07 1.34
C ALA A 47 -0.04 -6.19 2.40
N ALA A 48 -0.32 -6.74 3.58
CA ALA A 48 0.66 -6.99 4.64
C ALA A 48 1.43 -8.31 4.48
N LYS A 49 1.16 -9.10 3.44
CA LYS A 49 1.85 -10.37 3.21
C LYS A 49 3.34 -10.14 2.95
N ALA A 50 4.20 -10.78 3.75
CA ALA A 50 5.65 -10.70 3.56
C ALA A 50 6.09 -11.39 2.25
N GLY A 51 7.13 -10.86 1.61
CA GLY A 51 7.73 -11.47 0.42
C GLY A 51 6.87 -11.42 -0.85
N GLN A 52 5.95 -10.45 -0.95
CA GLN A 52 5.19 -10.22 -2.18
C GLN A 52 6.14 -9.95 -3.35
N LYS A 53 6.04 -10.78 -4.40
CA LYS A 53 6.77 -10.59 -5.65
C LYS A 53 5.80 -10.01 -6.68
N THR A 54 5.97 -8.74 -6.99
CA THR A 54 5.29 -8.13 -8.13
C THR A 54 6.03 -8.51 -9.41
N PRO A 55 5.33 -8.88 -10.50
CA PRO A 55 5.98 -9.08 -11.79
C PRO A 55 6.68 -7.76 -12.18
N THR A 56 8.00 -7.81 -12.35
CA THR A 56 8.79 -6.69 -12.84
C THR A 56 8.30 -6.38 -14.25
N ALA A 57 7.83 -5.15 -14.50
CA ALA A 57 7.12 -4.77 -15.73
C ALA A 57 7.97 -4.76 -17.03
N ILE A 58 9.10 -5.46 -17.09
CA ILE A 58 9.90 -5.62 -18.31
C ILE A 58 10.76 -6.88 -18.21
N THR A 59 10.29 -7.96 -18.83
CA THR A 59 11.09 -8.88 -19.63
C THR A 59 10.16 -9.62 -20.57
N MET A 60 9.75 -8.93 -21.65
CA MET A 60 9.47 -9.61 -22.92
C MET A 60 10.80 -10.18 -23.40
N SER A 61 11.11 -11.41 -23.05
CA SER A 61 12.19 -12.15 -23.69
C SER A 61 11.76 -13.59 -23.90
N SER A 62 11.59 -13.92 -25.18
CA SER A 62 11.69 -15.26 -25.74
C SER A 62 10.59 -16.27 -25.38
N ALA A 63 9.51 -16.22 -26.15
CA ALA A 63 8.76 -17.42 -26.56
C ALA A 63 8.00 -17.14 -27.87
N CYS A 64 8.76 -16.92 -28.94
CA CYS A 64 8.39 -17.24 -30.32
C CYS A 64 9.68 -17.56 -31.06
#